data_AF-A0A3D2KI95-F1
#
_entry.id   AF-A0A3D2KI95-F1
#
_cell.length_a   1.000
_cell.length_b   1.000
_cell.length_c   1.000
_cell.angle_alpha   90.00
_cell.angle_beta   90.00
_cell.angle_gamma   90.00
#
_symmetry.space_group_name_H-M   'P 1'
#
loop_
_entity.id
_entity.type
_entity.pdbx_description
1 polymer ?
#
loop_
_entity_poly.entity_id
_entity_poly.type
_entity_poly.pdbx_seq_one_letter_code
_entity_poly.pdbx_strand_id
1 'polypeptide(L)'
;GDIFGDIFGDMFGGGGRTRQSNGPMKGANIKTSVRVKFDEAVFGCQKELELPLKDECVVCHGTGSQPGHNPETCPKCNGKGQVVFTQ
;
A
#
# COMPACT_ATOMS: atom_id res chain seq x y z
N GLY A 1 32.20 2.34 -32.68
CA GLY A 1 30.78 2.04 -32.46
C GLY A 1 30.75 0.93 -31.47
N ASP A 2 30.27 1.20 -30.27
CA ASP A 2 29.88 0.13 -29.38
C ASP A 2 28.36 0.07 -29.47
N ILE A 3 27.89 -0.80 -30.36
CA ILE A 3 26.47 -1.15 -30.49
C ILE A 3 25.91 -1.65 -29.13
N PHE A 4 26.81 -2.05 -28.22
CA PHE A 4 26.55 -2.36 -26.82
C PHE A 4 26.36 -1.13 -25.91
N GLY A 5 26.77 0.07 -26.28
CA GLY A 5 26.52 1.30 -25.52
C GLY A 5 25.16 1.93 -25.87
N ASP A 6 24.83 1.98 -27.16
CA ASP A 6 23.61 2.62 -27.64
C ASP A 6 22.36 1.73 -27.48
N ILE A 7 22.49 0.40 -27.59
CA ILE A 7 21.38 -0.54 -27.31
C ILE A 7 21.11 -0.64 -25.81
N PHE A 8 22.13 -0.52 -24.94
CA PHE A 8 21.92 -0.51 -23.49
C PHE A 8 21.43 0.85 -22.99
N GLY A 9 21.70 1.94 -23.71
CA GLY A 9 21.11 3.25 -23.45
C GLY A 9 19.61 3.31 -23.74
N ASP A 10 19.16 2.72 -24.86
CA ASP A 10 17.75 2.73 -25.26
C ASP A 10 16.93 1.55 -24.68
N MET A 11 17.55 0.40 -24.39
CA MET A 11 16.85 -0.77 -23.83
C MET A 11 16.69 -0.72 -22.30
N PHE A 12 17.55 0.03 -21.58
CA PHE A 12 17.29 0.43 -20.19
C PHE A 12 16.42 1.70 -20.09
N GLY A 13 15.99 2.25 -21.23
CA GLY A 13 14.86 3.19 -21.35
C GLY A 13 13.50 2.50 -21.37
N GLY A 14 13.45 1.19 -21.08
CA GLY A 14 12.25 0.36 -21.03
C GLY A 14 11.29 0.78 -19.93
N GLY A 15 10.43 1.76 -20.26
CA GLY A 15 9.13 1.98 -19.63
C GLY A 15 9.19 1.99 -18.12
N GLY A 16 9.98 2.90 -17.55
CA GLY A 16 9.98 3.20 -16.13
C GLY A 16 8.56 3.55 -15.71
N ARG A 17 7.84 2.55 -15.21
CA ARG A 17 6.45 2.64 -14.80
C ARG A 17 6.27 3.91 -13.98
N THR A 18 5.53 4.82 -14.55
CA THR A 18 5.14 6.07 -13.93
C THR A 18 4.56 5.80 -12.54
N ARG A 19 4.93 6.69 -11.62
CA ARG A 19 4.23 7.07 -10.38
C ARG A 19 4.68 6.34 -9.12
N GLN A 20 5.60 6.99 -8.39
CA GLN A 20 5.44 7.10 -6.94
C GLN A 20 4.05 7.70 -6.68
N SER A 21 3.05 6.86 -6.47
CA SER A 21 1.73 7.29 -6.07
C SER A 21 1.69 7.27 -4.55
N ASN A 22 2.09 8.38 -3.93
CA ASN A 22 1.59 8.75 -2.59
C ASN A 22 0.11 9.19 -2.67
N GLY A 23 -0.57 8.92 -3.79
CA GLY A 23 -2.01 9.11 -3.94
C GLY A 23 -2.82 8.00 -3.29
N PRO A 24 -4.14 8.19 -3.17
CA PRO A 24 -5.03 7.22 -2.54
C PRO A 24 -4.91 5.85 -3.20
N MET A 25 -4.71 4.83 -2.37
CA MET A 25 -4.68 3.43 -2.79
C MET A 25 -5.93 2.72 -2.30
N LYS A 26 -6.40 1.75 -3.08
CA LYS A 26 -7.49 0.87 -2.65
C LYS A 26 -7.04 0.04 -1.45
N GLY A 27 -7.93 -0.13 -0.47
CA GLY A 27 -7.72 -1.03 0.67
C GLY A 27 -7.54 -2.50 0.25
N ALA A 28 -6.95 -3.29 1.13
CA ALA A 28 -6.72 -4.72 0.89
C ALA A 28 -8.03 -5.52 0.91
N ASN A 29 -8.14 -6.52 0.03
CA ASN A 29 -9.22 -7.51 0.11
C ASN A 29 -8.97 -8.46 1.29
N ILE A 30 -10.02 -8.86 2.00
CA ILE A 30 -9.97 -9.85 3.08
C ILE A 30 -10.73 -11.10 2.65
N LYS A 31 -10.14 -12.27 2.90
CA LYS A 31 -10.76 -13.57 2.64
C LYS A 31 -10.67 -14.41 3.91
N THR A 32 -11.82 -14.93 4.36
CA THR A 32 -11.90 -15.91 5.44
C THR A 32 -12.68 -17.13 4.98
N SER A 33 -12.40 -18.29 5.59
CA SER A 33 -13.10 -19.54 5.29
C SER A 33 -13.93 -19.96 6.49
N VAL A 34 -15.23 -20.09 6.31
CA VAL A 34 -16.16 -20.53 7.36
C VAL A 34 -16.46 -22.01 7.14
N ARG A 35 -16.21 -22.84 8.16
CA ARG A 35 -16.65 -24.24 8.14
C ARG A 35 -18.08 -24.33 8.64
N VAL A 36 -18.94 -24.95 7.84
CA VAL A 36 -20.33 -25.26 8.18
C VAL A 36 -20.53 -26.76 8.15
N LYS A 37 -21.39 -27.26 9.04
CA LYS A 37 -21.85 -28.65 8.99
C LYS A 37 -22.90 -28.82 7.88
N PHE A 38 -23.17 -30.05 7.47
CA PHE A 38 -24.10 -30.33 6.39
C PHE A 38 -25.55 -29.95 6.74
N ASP A 39 -25.99 -30.24 7.96
CA ASP A 39 -27.28 -29.83 8.51
C ASP A 39 -27.43 -28.30 8.56
N GLU A 40 -26.40 -27.59 9.03
CA GLU A 40 -26.33 -26.12 9.03
C GLU A 40 -26.44 -25.54 7.60
N ALA A 41 -25.91 -26.24 6.60
CA ALA A 41 -26.02 -25.83 5.20
C ALA A 41 -27.41 -26.07 4.61
N VAL A 42 -28.13 -27.10 5.07
CA VAL A 42 -29.48 -27.45 4.59
C VAL A 42 -30.55 -26.57 5.25
N PHE A 43 -30.46 -26.36 6.56
CA PHE A 43 -31.48 -25.62 7.33
C PHE A 43 -31.14 -24.13 7.52
N GLY A 44 -29.90 -23.74 7.24
CA GLY A 44 -29.37 -22.41 7.51
C GLY A 44 -28.80 -22.29 8.92
N CYS A 45 -27.83 -21.38 9.08
CA CYS A 45 -27.25 -21.04 10.39
C CYS A 45 -26.81 -19.58 10.43
N GLN A 46 -26.68 -19.03 11.64
CA GLN A 46 -26.06 -17.74 11.88
C GLN A 46 -24.73 -17.98 12.62
N LYS A 47 -23.64 -17.39 12.12
CA LYS A 47 -22.31 -17.46 12.75
C LYS A 47 -21.72 -16.07 12.84
N GLU A 48 -21.17 -15.73 13.99
CA GLU A 48 -20.40 -14.50 14.18
C GLU A 48 -18.95 -14.73 13.71
N LEU A 49 -18.42 -13.75 12.98
CA LEU A 49 -17.06 -13.78 12.45
C LEU A 49 -16.30 -12.57 12.95
N GLU A 50 -15.20 -12.81 13.65
CA GLU A 50 -14.26 -11.77 14.03
C GLU A 50 -13.17 -11.66 12.95
N LEU A 51 -13.09 -10.51 12.29
CA LEU A 51 -12.14 -10.24 11.23
C LEU A 51 -11.21 -9.09 11.63
N PRO A 52 -9.88 -9.27 11.59
CA PRO A 52 -8.97 -8.16 11.78
C PRO A 52 -8.97 -7.27 10.53
N LEU A 53 -9.50 -6.05 10.68
CA LEU A 53 -9.49 -5.03 9.64
C LEU A 53 -8.55 -3.89 10.02
N LYS A 54 -7.93 -3.28 9.01
CA LYS A 54 -7.27 -1.99 9.18
C LYS A 54 -8.32 -0.91 9.01
N ASP A 55 -8.54 -0.12 10.05
CA ASP A 55 -9.43 1.03 10.04
C ASP A 55 -8.65 2.30 10.38
N GLU A 56 -9.28 3.45 10.18
CA GLU A 56 -8.72 4.74 10.55
C GLU A 56 -8.43 4.79 12.05
N CYS A 57 -7.23 5.26 12.40
CA CYS A 57 -6.88 5.45 13.81
C CYS A 57 -7.72 6.57 14.41
N VAL A 58 -8.55 6.27 15.40
CA VAL A 58 -9.42 7.24 16.09
C VAL A 58 -8.66 8.36 16.83
N VAL A 59 -7.37 8.17 17.08
CA VAL A 59 -6.54 9.16 17.80
C VAL A 59 -5.93 10.16 16.83
N CYS A 60 -5.30 9.68 15.74
CA CYS A 60 -4.56 10.55 14.82
C CYS A 60 -5.28 10.80 13.50
N HIS A 61 -6.43 10.17 13.26
CA HIS A 61 -7.22 10.32 12.04
C HIS A 61 -6.42 10.08 10.75
N GLY A 62 -5.55 9.06 10.78
CA GLY A 62 -4.70 8.70 9.64
C GLY A 62 -3.51 9.64 9.39
N THR A 63 -3.33 10.72 10.16
CA THR A 63 -2.19 11.65 10.00
C THR A 63 -0.87 11.07 10.49
N GLY A 64 -0.92 10.07 11.40
CA GLY A 64 0.26 9.50 12.05
C GLY A 64 0.96 10.45 13.03
N SER A 65 0.39 11.62 13.32
CA SER A 65 0.90 12.59 14.28
C SER A 65 0.09 12.57 15.58
N GLN A 66 0.73 12.94 16.69
CA GLN A 66 0.03 13.10 17.96
C GLN A 66 -1.01 14.23 17.86
N PRO A 67 -2.18 14.13 18.52
CA PRO A 67 -3.17 15.21 18.53
C PRO A 67 -2.54 16.54 18.95
N GLY A 68 -2.80 17.60 18.17
CA GLY A 68 -2.23 18.93 18.39
C GLY A 68 -0.86 19.17 17.73
N HIS A 69 -0.26 18.15 17.12
CA HIS A 69 0.95 18.27 16.33
C HIS A 69 0.66 18.05 14.84
N ASN A 70 1.30 18.84 13.99
CA ASN A 70 1.19 18.72 12.55
C ASN A 70 2.46 18.08 11.96
N PRO A 71 2.35 17.25 10.92
CA PRO A 71 3.50 16.73 10.22
C PRO A 71 4.27 17.86 9.53
N GLU A 72 5.59 17.89 9.70
CA GLU A 72 6.49 18.84 9.05
C GLU A 72 7.17 18.21 7.82
N THR A 73 7.50 19.04 6.84
CA THR A 73 8.21 18.59 5.64
C THR A 73 9.64 18.21 5.97
N CYS A 74 10.00 16.94 5.76
CA CYS A 74 11.36 16.46 5.99
C CYS A 74 12.36 17.17 5.05
N PRO A 75 13.40 17.86 5.58
CA PRO A 75 14.34 18.64 4.76
C PRO A 75 15.30 17.76 3.95
N LYS A 76 15.51 16.50 4.35
CA LYS A 76 16.41 15.57 3.65
C LYS A 76 15.81 15.04 2.36
N CYS A 77 14.50 14.77 2.34
CA CYS A 77 13.79 14.27 1.16
C CYS A 77 12.87 15.32 0.52
N ASN A 78 12.73 16.51 1.12
CA ASN A 78 11.80 17.57 0.72
C ASN A 78 10.37 17.04 0.50
N GLY A 79 9.89 16.19 1.42
CA GLY A 79 8.54 15.60 1.34
C GLY A 79 8.37 14.48 0.31
N LYS A 80 9.42 14.07 -0.41
CA LYS A 80 9.35 13.00 -1.43
C LYS A 80 9.26 11.59 -0.85
N GLY A 81 9.48 11.41 0.46
CA GLY A 81 9.47 10.11 1.12
C GLY A 81 10.61 9.17 0.72
N GLN A 82 11.55 9.63 -0.11
CA GLN A 82 12.72 8.88 -0.56
C GLN A 82 13.92 9.82 -0.72
N VAL A 83 15.12 9.36 -0.34
CA VAL A 83 16.40 10.03 -0.62
C VAL A 83 17.13 9.19 -1.65
N VAL A 84 17.48 9.79 -2.80
CA VAL A 84 18.23 9.13 -3.86
C VAL A 84 19.65 9.64 -3.83
N PHE A 85 20.62 8.74 -3.73
CA PHE A 85 22.04 9.05 -3.87
C PHE A 85 22.48 8.59 -5.26
N THR A 86 22.97 9.51 -6.08
CA THR A 86 23.72 9.20 -7.31
C THR A 86 25.19 9.15 -6.96
N GLN A 87 25.82 8.01 -7.20
CA GLN A 87 27.27 7.83 -7.11
C GLN A 87 27.86 7.82 -8.52
#